data_AF-A0A6A0GXR4-F1
#
_entry.id   AF-A0A6A0GXR4-F1
#
_cell.length_a   1.000
_cell.length_b   1.000
_cell.length_c   1.000
_cell.angle_alpha   90.00
_cell.angle_beta   90.00
_cell.angle_gamma   90.00
#
_symmetry.space_group_name_H-M   'P 1'
#
loop_
_entity.id
_entity.type
_entity.pdbx_description
1 polymer ?
#
loop_
_entity_poly.entity_id
_entity_poly.type
_entity_poly.pdbx_seq_one_letter_code
_entity_poly.pdbx_strand_id
1 'polypeptide(L)'
;SDSDSISTVSSEKENSKPTGVGGGGSSEEEVVLRHPTAGRSPSTDTSSYRSEAGESMIEDSTLKNVNRQRQSRQAIATKNGRTKEENESIALRKKTRKRTRKFMIDGVVMTTTTSKVIYGDDEEGNIMTSGHLARKQELRELKLLQKIEQKQFQELGIKANNARIEQERKFEAERSQLVRTYDNDVDTLNRHQKQQVERTEAQHEVELKSSSKRIRADQEKELRSFRDSLKIELKLLKQEVDLLPKDVRKEALRSRKEHLESDQAEREKAFLERLHQNHESSMKRLSEEHRAHVALLERQFLQKKHQMLRAREAALWELEERHLHERHQLAKRQLKDIFFLQRHQMLLRHEKELEQVRRQNCHREEELIKRQAIERRAMPKRIRQEMKARELMFRESLRISTTNLPESHQDEKERLRKFQMCERRRYEAERKRADQKHKKQLEELQAATEAHAKELEQMQNEKRKMLMEHETLKLKAQEEEYQKELKDWKNNLKPRKQVTYFNFGYLDGRHPYSYKKAET
;
A
#
# COMPACT_ATOMS: atom_id res chain seq x y z
N SER A 1 11.87 -36.98 -43.93
CA SER A 1 12.77 -36.30 -42.98
C SER A 1 11.96 -36.00 -41.73
N ASP A 2 11.47 -37.00 -40.98
CA ASP A 2 12.24 -38.00 -40.22
C ASP A 2 13.37 -37.29 -39.43
N SER A 3 13.53 -37.41 -38.11
CA SER A 3 12.98 -38.35 -37.14
C SER A 3 13.48 -37.94 -35.73
N ASP A 4 12.68 -38.25 -34.70
CA ASP A 4 13.05 -38.91 -33.43
C ASP A 4 14.13 -38.38 -32.45
N SER A 5 13.67 -38.19 -31.20
CA SER A 5 14.02 -39.00 -30.00
C SER A 5 14.80 -38.41 -28.80
N ILE A 6 14.11 -38.50 -27.64
CA ILE A 6 14.53 -39.06 -26.32
C ILE A 6 15.51 -38.23 -25.45
N SER A 7 15.05 -37.62 -24.35
CA SER A 7 14.92 -38.11 -22.95
C SER A 7 16.25 -38.38 -22.21
N THR A 8 16.45 -37.69 -21.08
CA THR A 8 17.01 -38.31 -19.85
C THR A 8 16.55 -37.56 -18.61
N VAL A 9 15.85 -38.31 -17.74
CA VAL A 9 15.61 -38.02 -16.32
C VAL A 9 16.82 -38.53 -15.54
N SER A 10 17.26 -37.80 -14.51
CA SER A 10 17.96 -38.41 -13.38
C SER A 10 17.65 -37.65 -12.10
N SER A 11 17.26 -38.44 -11.12
CA SER A 11 16.80 -38.11 -9.79
C SER A 11 17.81 -38.68 -8.81
N GLU A 12 18.31 -37.88 -7.88
CA GLU A 12 18.92 -38.39 -6.64
C GLU A 12 18.41 -37.58 -5.44
N LYS A 13 17.86 -38.33 -4.48
CA LYS A 13 17.54 -37.95 -3.12
C LYS A 13 18.76 -38.26 -2.24
N GLU A 14 19.03 -37.42 -1.24
CA GLU A 14 19.38 -37.79 0.14
C GLU A 14 19.51 -36.48 0.95
N ASN A 15 18.57 -36.15 1.85
CA ASN A 15 18.41 -36.57 3.24
C ASN A 15 19.54 -36.09 4.19
N SER A 16 19.25 -35.04 4.98
CA SER A 16 19.79 -34.86 6.34
C SER A 16 18.88 -33.91 7.14
N LYS A 17 18.49 -34.39 8.32
CA LYS A 17 17.54 -33.81 9.30
C LYS A 17 18.29 -32.92 10.34
N PRO A 18 17.62 -32.32 11.34
CA PRO A 18 17.86 -30.94 11.74
C PRO A 18 18.59 -30.81 13.09
N THR A 19 19.17 -29.63 13.35
CA THR A 19 19.59 -29.20 14.68
C THR A 19 19.05 -27.79 14.93
N GLY A 20 18.32 -27.63 16.03
CA GLY A 20 17.71 -26.36 16.43
C GLY A 20 18.55 -25.54 17.42
N VAL A 21 17.90 -24.42 17.79
CA VAL A 21 18.11 -23.53 18.95
C VAL A 21 18.97 -22.27 18.73
N GLY A 22 18.34 -21.13 19.03
CA GLY A 22 18.92 -19.79 19.19
C GLY A 22 18.23 -18.78 18.26
N GLY A 23 17.24 -17.97 18.64
CA GLY A 23 17.09 -17.23 19.90
C GLY A 23 17.81 -15.89 19.80
N GLY A 24 17.19 -14.90 19.14
CA GLY A 24 17.77 -13.55 19.00
C GLY A 24 16.79 -12.58 18.35
N GLY A 25 16.11 -11.79 19.18
CA GLY A 25 15.14 -10.78 18.74
C GLY A 25 15.81 -9.66 17.95
N SER A 26 15.24 -9.36 16.79
CA SER A 26 15.55 -8.19 15.98
C SER A 26 14.41 -7.20 16.17
N SER A 27 14.71 -6.12 16.89
CA SER A 27 13.88 -4.94 17.11
C SER A 27 13.29 -4.38 15.82
N GLU A 28 11.97 -4.41 15.72
CA GLU A 28 11.16 -3.65 14.78
C GLU A 28 11.25 -2.16 15.17
N GLU A 29 11.97 -1.34 14.40
CA GLU A 29 11.79 0.12 14.46
C GLU A 29 10.60 0.50 13.58
N GLU A 30 9.43 0.48 14.20
CA GLU A 30 8.20 1.12 13.73
C GLU A 30 8.42 2.65 13.72
N VAL A 31 8.44 3.24 12.52
CA VAL A 31 8.46 4.70 12.35
C VAL A 31 7.06 5.24 12.67
N VAL A 32 6.82 5.52 13.96
CA VAL A 32 5.62 6.21 14.43
C VAL A 32 5.68 7.69 14.02
N LEU A 33 4.86 8.05 13.04
CA LEU A 33 4.57 9.44 12.66
C LEU A 33 3.80 10.14 13.79
N ARG A 34 4.47 11.05 14.52
CA ARG A 34 3.81 11.94 15.48
C ARG A 34 2.99 13.01 14.76
N HIS A 35 1.68 13.00 14.98
CA HIS A 35 0.77 14.11 14.66
C HIS A 35 1.03 15.33 15.57
N PRO A 36 0.87 16.57 15.09
CA PRO A 36 0.90 17.75 15.95
C PRO A 36 -0.49 17.99 16.57
N THR A 37 -0.55 18.02 17.90
CA THR A 37 -1.74 18.42 18.66
C THR A 37 -1.86 19.93 18.71
N ALA A 38 -3.08 20.42 18.45
CA ALA A 38 -3.48 21.81 18.51
C ALA A 38 -3.35 22.41 19.92
N GLY A 39 -3.18 23.74 19.96
CA GLY A 39 -2.89 24.51 21.16
C GLY A 39 -4.05 24.61 22.16
N ARG A 40 -3.67 24.86 23.41
CA ARG A 40 -4.56 25.38 24.45
C ARG A 40 -3.76 26.33 25.35
N SER A 41 -4.31 27.51 25.54
CA SER A 41 -3.80 28.62 26.37
C SER A 41 -3.98 28.35 27.87
N PRO A 42 -3.29 29.10 28.76
CA PRO A 42 -3.16 28.78 30.19
C PRO A 42 -4.09 29.60 31.09
N SER A 43 -4.50 29.08 32.25
CA SER A 43 -4.75 29.90 33.46
C SER A 43 -4.91 29.06 34.74
N THR A 44 -4.12 29.47 35.73
CA THR A 44 -4.37 29.58 37.19
C THR A 44 -4.66 28.33 38.03
N ASP A 45 -3.64 27.97 38.82
CA ASP A 45 -3.72 27.22 40.08
C ASP A 45 -4.34 28.05 41.22
N THR A 46 -4.99 27.35 42.16
CA THR A 46 -5.24 27.83 43.53
C THR A 46 -5.03 26.68 44.53
N SER A 47 -3.93 26.79 45.28
CA SER A 47 -3.75 26.47 46.72
C SER A 47 -4.31 25.17 47.35
N SER A 48 -3.43 24.27 47.80
CA SER A 48 -3.02 24.09 49.22
C SER A 48 -2.64 22.64 49.61
N TYR A 49 -1.82 22.54 50.66
CA TYR A 49 -1.45 21.39 51.52
C TYR A 49 -0.20 20.53 51.21
N ARG A 50 0.94 21.05 51.69
CA ARG A 50 1.90 20.49 52.68
C ARG A 50 1.85 18.97 52.99
N SER A 51 2.97 18.27 52.78
CA SER A 51 3.75 17.53 53.80
C SER A 51 5.05 16.92 53.24
N GLU A 52 6.01 16.69 54.14
CA GLU A 52 7.47 16.63 53.99
C GLU A 52 8.06 15.24 53.60
N ALA A 53 9.37 15.29 53.30
CA ALA A 53 10.42 14.27 53.48
C ALA A 53 10.89 13.50 52.22
N GLY A 54 12.19 13.64 51.90
CA GLY A 54 12.92 12.70 51.04
C GLY A 54 14.09 13.25 50.20
N GLU A 55 15.06 13.96 50.79
CA GLU A 55 16.37 14.24 50.16
C GLU A 55 17.38 13.11 50.45
N SER A 56 18.02 12.54 49.42
CA SER A 56 19.48 12.35 49.29
C SER A 56 19.87 11.27 48.27
N MET A 57 21.08 11.42 47.72
CA MET A 57 21.88 10.49 46.88
C MET A 57 21.83 10.64 45.35
N ILE A 58 22.26 11.79 44.81
CA ILE A 58 22.98 11.83 43.51
C ILE A 58 24.05 12.94 43.56
N GLU A 59 25.19 12.73 44.25
CA GLU A 59 26.30 13.70 44.14
C GLU A 59 27.74 13.13 44.18
N ASP A 60 27.97 11.82 44.35
CA ASP A 60 29.35 11.27 44.43
C ASP A 60 29.88 10.65 43.10
N SER A 61 29.05 10.52 42.07
CA SER A 61 29.48 9.89 40.79
C SER A 61 30.09 10.86 39.78
N THR A 62 29.78 12.16 39.86
CA THR A 62 30.19 13.17 38.88
C THR A 62 31.61 13.70 39.14
N LEU A 63 32.02 13.81 40.41
CA LEU A 63 33.34 14.32 40.80
C LEU A 63 34.50 13.34 40.52
N LYS A 64 34.25 12.02 40.62
CA LYS A 64 35.26 10.99 40.28
C LYS A 64 35.54 10.91 38.77
N ASN A 65 34.56 11.25 37.93
CA ASN A 65 34.70 11.18 36.47
C ASN A 65 35.49 12.38 35.90
N VAL A 66 35.34 13.56 36.49
CA VAL A 66 36.11 14.76 36.12
C VAL A 66 37.59 14.61 36.47
N ASN A 67 37.92 13.95 37.59
CA ASN A 67 39.31 13.76 38.02
C ASN A 67 40.07 12.75 37.15
N ARG A 68 39.39 11.68 36.69
CA ARG A 68 39.96 10.67 35.77
C ARG A 68 40.23 11.24 34.37
N GLN A 69 39.38 12.16 33.91
CA GLN A 69 39.54 12.84 32.62
C GLN A 69 40.61 13.94 32.65
N ARG A 70 40.94 14.46 33.85
CA ARG A 70 42.02 15.43 34.06
C ARG A 70 43.40 14.74 34.09
N GLN A 71 43.49 13.57 34.73
CA GLN A 71 44.69 12.74 34.74
C GLN A 71 45.02 12.14 33.35
N SER A 72 44.00 11.76 32.57
CA SER A 72 44.23 11.28 31.18
C SER A 72 44.71 12.38 30.24
N ARG A 73 44.28 13.64 30.42
CA ARG A 73 44.77 14.79 29.65
C ARG A 73 46.23 15.15 29.97
N GLN A 74 46.67 14.97 31.21
CA GLN A 74 48.08 15.16 31.58
C GLN A 74 48.98 14.04 31.04
N ALA A 75 48.49 12.80 30.99
CA ALA A 75 49.24 11.66 30.43
C ALA A 75 49.38 11.70 28.88
N ILE A 76 48.50 12.42 28.16
CA ILE A 76 48.59 12.58 26.70
C ILE A 76 49.60 13.69 26.31
N ALA A 77 49.85 14.67 27.19
CA ALA A 77 50.80 15.76 26.92
C ALA A 77 52.27 15.31 26.97
N THR A 78 52.58 14.23 27.69
CA THR A 78 53.96 13.70 27.85
C THR A 78 54.34 12.66 26.78
N LYS A 79 53.42 12.30 25.88
CA LYS A 79 53.63 11.26 24.84
C LYS A 79 54.04 11.80 23.47
N ASN A 80 53.92 13.10 23.25
CA ASN A 80 54.52 13.78 22.11
C ASN A 80 55.81 14.44 22.62
N GLY A 81 56.98 13.93 22.23
CA GLY A 81 58.30 14.43 22.61
C GLY A 81 58.61 15.85 22.10
N ARG A 82 57.73 16.80 22.41
CA ARG A 82 57.82 18.22 22.09
C ARG A 82 58.37 18.96 23.31
N THR A 83 59.35 19.81 23.10
CA THR A 83 59.96 20.59 24.17
C THR A 83 58.97 21.61 24.74
N LYS A 84 59.20 22.09 25.97
CA LYS A 84 58.37 23.10 26.63
C LYS A 84 58.23 24.38 25.77
N GLU A 85 59.29 24.75 25.05
CA GLU A 85 59.31 25.85 24.07
C GLU A 85 58.41 25.59 22.84
N GLU A 86 58.27 24.35 22.39
CA GLU A 86 57.39 23.99 21.27
C GLU A 86 55.91 24.08 21.67
N ASN A 87 55.58 23.71 22.91
CA ASN A 87 54.22 23.88 23.44
C ASN A 87 53.89 25.36 23.71
N GLU A 88 54.84 26.14 24.19
CA GLU A 88 54.68 27.59 24.42
C GLU A 88 54.55 28.36 23.09
N SER A 89 55.31 28.00 22.05
CA SER A 89 55.16 28.60 20.71
C SER A 89 53.81 28.26 20.04
N ILE A 90 53.28 27.05 20.23
CA ILE A 90 51.91 26.67 19.80
C ILE A 90 50.84 27.48 20.57
N ALA A 91 51.09 27.77 21.85
CA ALA A 91 50.20 28.59 22.66
C ALA A 91 50.24 30.08 22.25
N LEU A 92 51.43 30.62 21.95
CA LEU A 92 51.61 32.00 21.45
C LEU A 92 51.00 32.23 20.05
N ARG A 93 50.83 31.17 19.25
CA ARG A 93 50.22 31.22 17.89
C ARG A 93 48.69 31.40 17.85
N LYS A 94 48.00 31.32 18.99
CA LYS A 94 46.52 31.41 19.08
C LYS A 94 46.08 32.84 19.38
N LYS A 95 45.71 33.62 18.36
CA LYS A 95 45.11 34.95 18.54
C LYS A 95 43.62 34.82 18.81
N THR A 96 43.15 35.06 20.04
CA THR A 96 41.71 34.99 20.33
C THR A 96 41.03 36.33 20.08
N ARG A 97 40.12 36.40 19.10
CA ARG A 97 39.26 37.56 18.91
C ARG A 97 38.07 37.46 19.84
N LYS A 98 38.03 38.36 20.83
CA LYS A 98 36.87 38.54 21.71
C LYS A 98 35.97 39.62 21.11
N ARG A 99 34.67 39.34 21.01
CA ARG A 99 33.66 40.36 20.70
C ARG A 99 32.70 40.44 21.87
N THR A 100 32.67 41.61 22.49
CA THR A 100 31.73 41.93 23.56
C THR A 100 30.59 42.72 22.96
N ARG A 101 29.36 42.21 23.09
CA ARG A 101 28.15 42.95 22.74
C ARG A 101 27.43 43.30 24.03
N LYS A 102 27.04 44.57 24.16
CA LYS A 102 26.16 45.05 25.22
C LYS A 102 24.77 45.23 24.64
N PHE A 103 23.77 44.66 25.27
CA PHE A 103 22.38 44.83 24.88
C PHE A 103 21.50 44.85 26.13
N MET A 104 20.38 45.57 26.05
CA MET A 104 19.45 45.71 27.16
C MET A 104 18.38 44.63 27.05
N ILE A 105 18.18 43.87 28.12
CA ILE A 105 17.02 42.98 28.28
C ILE A 105 16.33 43.44 29.56
N ASP A 106 15.05 43.80 29.46
CA ASP A 106 14.20 44.19 30.60
C ASP A 106 14.80 45.31 31.47
N GLY A 107 15.34 46.35 30.84
CA GLY A 107 15.90 47.53 31.51
C GLY A 107 17.30 47.34 32.12
N VAL A 108 17.85 46.12 32.12
CA VAL A 108 19.19 45.81 32.62
C VAL A 108 20.16 45.60 31.46
N VAL A 109 21.28 46.31 31.46
CA VAL A 109 22.32 46.19 30.42
C VAL A 109 23.10 44.89 30.63
N MET A 110 22.86 43.90 29.78
CA MET A 110 23.57 42.62 29.78
C MET A 110 24.74 42.65 28.78
N THR A 111 25.90 42.16 29.19
CA THR A 111 27.10 42.12 28.37
C THR A 111 27.46 40.67 28.05
N THR A 112 27.30 40.26 26.78
CA THR A 112 27.72 38.93 26.33
C THR A 112 29.05 39.05 25.60
N THR A 113 30.08 38.39 26.12
CA THR A 113 31.38 38.27 25.46
C THR A 113 31.52 36.89 24.82
N THR A 114 31.63 36.87 23.49
CA THR A 114 31.96 35.65 22.75
C THR A 114 33.42 35.69 22.30
N SER A 115 34.18 34.65 22.63
CA SER A 115 35.59 34.51 22.24
C SER A 115 35.75 33.49 21.13
N LYS A 116 36.36 33.88 20.01
CA LYS A 116 36.74 32.98 18.90
C LYS A 116 38.26 32.92 18.78
N VAL A 117 38.82 31.73 18.92
CA VAL A 117 40.26 31.49 18.70
C VAL A 117 40.54 31.57 17.20
N ILE A 118 41.44 32.48 16.79
CA ILE A 118 41.97 32.63 15.44
C ILE A 118 43.37 32.01 15.46
N TYR A 119 43.57 30.95 14.69
CA TYR A 119 44.90 30.39 14.46
C TYR A 119 45.66 31.34 13.53
N GLY A 120 46.96 31.57 13.80
CA GLY A 120 47.82 32.40 12.96
C GLY A 120 47.81 31.97 11.49
N ASP A 121 48.18 32.90 10.61
CA ASP A 121 48.25 32.76 9.14
C ASP A 121 49.43 31.86 8.70
N ASP A 122 49.45 30.66 9.25
CA ASP A 122 50.31 29.58 8.81
C ASP A 122 49.52 28.76 7.81
N GLU A 123 50.15 28.27 6.73
CA GLU A 123 49.46 27.50 5.67
C GLU A 123 48.60 26.34 6.23
N GLU A 124 48.97 25.81 7.39
CA GLU A 124 48.27 24.76 8.13
C GLU A 124 46.91 25.22 8.73
N GLY A 125 46.79 26.49 9.13
CA GLY A 125 45.55 27.12 9.55
C GLY A 125 44.59 27.36 8.39
N ASN A 126 45.12 27.72 7.21
CA ASN A 126 44.35 27.91 5.99
C ASN A 126 43.77 26.57 5.47
N ILE A 127 44.56 25.48 5.56
CA ILE A 127 44.13 24.09 5.23
C ILE A 127 43.03 23.60 6.19
N MET A 128 43.15 23.89 7.49
CA MET A 128 42.10 23.57 8.47
C MET A 128 40.80 24.35 8.20
N THR A 129 40.91 25.62 7.80
CA THR A 129 39.72 26.43 7.45
C THR A 129 39.10 26.03 6.12
N SER A 130 39.88 25.61 5.13
CA SER A 130 39.38 25.13 3.83
C SER A 130 38.69 23.78 3.96
N GLY A 131 39.26 22.84 4.72
CA GLY A 131 38.63 21.55 5.03
C GLY A 131 37.33 21.69 5.83
N HIS A 132 37.28 22.62 6.80
CA HIS A 132 36.05 22.92 7.53
C HIS A 132 34.97 23.54 6.62
N LEU A 133 35.36 24.39 5.67
CA LEU A 133 34.44 24.99 4.72
C LEU A 133 33.85 23.94 3.76
N ALA A 134 34.69 23.04 3.25
CA ALA A 134 34.27 21.90 2.41
C ALA A 134 33.26 21.01 3.15
N ARG A 135 33.55 20.61 4.39
CA ARG A 135 32.62 19.83 5.22
C ARG A 135 31.29 20.55 5.47
N LYS A 136 31.33 21.87 5.69
CA LYS A 136 30.12 22.69 5.86
C LYS A 136 29.29 22.73 4.58
N GLN A 137 29.93 22.75 3.41
CA GLN A 137 29.25 22.67 2.12
C GLN A 137 28.59 21.29 1.93
N GLU A 138 29.30 20.20 2.19
CA GLU A 138 28.78 18.83 2.11
C GLU A 138 27.52 18.64 2.98
N LEU A 139 27.54 19.14 4.22
CA LEU A 139 26.38 19.09 5.10
C LEU A 139 25.16 19.88 4.58
N ARG A 140 25.40 20.99 3.87
CA ARG A 140 24.31 21.76 3.24
C ARG A 140 23.73 21.01 2.05
N GLU A 141 24.58 20.39 1.23
CA GLU A 141 24.16 19.56 0.10
C GLU A 141 23.30 18.37 0.57
N LEU A 142 23.73 17.67 1.62
CA LEU A 142 22.96 16.58 2.23
C LEU A 142 21.61 17.05 2.79
N LYS A 143 21.60 18.20 3.49
CA LYS A 143 20.35 18.76 4.03
C LYS A 143 19.37 19.16 2.93
N LEU A 144 19.85 19.70 1.82
CA LEU A 144 19.01 20.04 0.68
C LEU A 144 18.44 18.78 0.02
N LEU A 145 19.27 17.75 -0.16
CA LEU A 145 18.83 16.47 -0.73
C LEU A 145 17.73 15.83 0.14
N GLN A 146 17.94 15.77 1.45
CA GLN A 146 16.95 15.25 2.40
C GLN A 146 15.63 16.04 2.36
N LYS A 147 15.70 17.38 2.23
CA LYS A 147 14.50 18.22 2.11
C LYS A 147 13.71 17.92 0.83
N ILE A 148 14.41 17.70 -0.29
CA ILE A 148 13.78 17.34 -1.57
C ILE A 148 13.16 15.94 -1.48
N GLU A 149 13.88 14.97 -0.92
CA GLU A 149 13.41 13.60 -0.69
C GLU A 149 12.11 13.60 0.12
N GLN A 150 12.09 14.30 1.27
CA GLN A 150 10.89 14.41 2.12
C GLN A 150 9.70 15.02 1.37
N LYS A 151 9.94 16.07 0.59
CA LYS A 151 8.90 16.71 -0.22
C LYS A 151 8.30 15.74 -1.24
N GLN A 152 9.13 14.95 -1.94
CA GLN A 152 8.65 13.98 -2.91
C GLN A 152 7.85 12.84 -2.28
N PHE A 153 8.27 12.33 -1.11
CA PHE A 153 7.48 11.34 -0.37
C PHE A 153 6.14 11.91 0.10
N GLN A 154 6.11 13.16 0.54
CA GLN A 154 4.87 13.84 0.93
C GLN A 154 3.91 14.00 -0.26
N GLU A 155 4.42 14.48 -1.40
CA GLU A 155 3.63 14.62 -2.64
C GLU A 155 3.08 13.27 -3.11
N LEU A 156 3.90 12.22 -3.07
CA LEU A 156 3.47 10.87 -3.41
C LEU A 156 2.38 10.36 -2.44
N GLY A 157 2.52 10.62 -1.14
CA GLY A 157 1.52 10.27 -0.14
C GLY A 157 0.18 10.97 -0.37
N ILE A 158 0.19 12.27 -0.69
CA ILE A 158 -1.02 13.02 -1.03
C ILE A 158 -1.67 12.44 -2.29
N LYS A 159 -0.87 12.16 -3.33
CA LYS A 159 -1.38 11.56 -4.57
C LYS A 159 -2.01 10.19 -4.32
N ALA A 160 -1.38 9.34 -3.51
CA ALA A 160 -1.89 8.03 -3.14
C ALA A 160 -3.23 8.14 -2.37
N ASN A 161 -3.32 9.05 -1.41
CA ASN A 161 -4.54 9.30 -0.64
C ASN A 161 -5.69 9.79 -1.54
N ASN A 162 -5.42 10.74 -2.43
CA ASN A 162 -6.43 11.26 -3.36
C ASN A 162 -6.93 10.16 -4.31
N ALA A 163 -6.04 9.29 -4.80
CA ALA A 163 -6.43 8.16 -5.64
C ALA A 163 -7.32 7.15 -4.90
N ARG A 164 -7.07 6.92 -3.60
CA ARG A 164 -7.91 6.05 -2.76
C ARG A 164 -9.32 6.63 -2.59
N ILE A 165 -9.40 7.92 -2.24
CA ILE A 165 -10.68 8.62 -2.07
C ILE A 165 -11.49 8.62 -3.37
N GLU A 166 -10.85 8.89 -4.50
CA GLU A 166 -11.53 8.90 -5.80
C GLU A 166 -12.09 7.52 -6.16
N GLN A 167 -11.32 6.46 -5.89
CA GLN A 167 -11.77 5.08 -6.09
C GLN A 167 -12.96 4.72 -5.21
N GLU A 168 -12.93 5.05 -3.91
CA GLU A 168 -14.03 4.83 -2.97
C GLU A 168 -15.28 5.59 -3.41
N ARG A 169 -15.13 6.86 -3.83
CA ARG A 169 -16.23 7.68 -4.34
C ARG A 169 -16.86 7.07 -5.60
N LYS A 170 -16.03 6.61 -6.53
CA LYS A 170 -16.48 5.95 -7.77
C LYS A 170 -17.27 4.67 -7.46
N PHE A 171 -16.78 3.84 -6.55
CA PHE A 171 -17.47 2.63 -6.12
C PHE A 171 -18.84 2.93 -5.49
N GLU A 172 -18.92 3.89 -4.57
CA GLU A 172 -20.19 4.21 -3.90
C GLU A 172 -21.20 4.80 -4.89
N ALA A 173 -20.75 5.59 -5.86
CA ALA A 173 -21.59 6.09 -6.95
C ALA A 173 -22.12 4.96 -7.84
N GLU A 174 -21.26 4.04 -8.28
CA GLU A 174 -21.64 2.86 -9.08
C GLU A 174 -22.62 1.96 -8.32
N ARG A 175 -22.36 1.71 -7.04
CA ARG A 175 -23.23 0.91 -6.15
C ARG A 175 -24.60 1.56 -5.98
N SER A 176 -24.62 2.84 -5.64
CA SER A 176 -25.86 3.60 -5.48
C SER A 176 -26.69 3.63 -6.76
N GLN A 177 -26.03 3.81 -7.91
CA GLN A 177 -26.70 3.79 -9.20
C GLN A 177 -27.28 2.42 -9.53
N LEU A 178 -26.53 1.34 -9.29
CA LEU A 178 -26.98 -0.03 -9.50
C LEU A 178 -28.25 -0.34 -8.68
N VAL A 179 -28.21 -0.01 -7.39
CA VAL A 179 -29.36 -0.20 -6.49
C VAL A 179 -30.58 0.59 -6.98
N ARG A 180 -30.40 1.88 -7.28
CA ARG A 180 -31.49 2.75 -7.77
C ARG A 180 -32.11 2.22 -9.06
N THR A 181 -31.32 1.71 -10.00
CA THR A 181 -31.84 1.14 -11.25
C THR A 181 -32.75 -0.06 -10.97
N TYR A 182 -32.28 -1.03 -10.19
CA TYR A 182 -33.09 -2.21 -9.87
C TYR A 182 -34.33 -1.88 -9.03
N ASP A 183 -34.23 -0.93 -8.10
CA ASP A 183 -35.38 -0.50 -7.29
C ASP A 183 -36.46 0.14 -8.21
N ASN A 184 -36.05 0.98 -9.17
CA ASN A 184 -36.95 1.55 -10.17
C ASN A 184 -37.61 0.49 -11.08
N ASP A 185 -36.87 -0.54 -11.47
CA ASP A 185 -37.38 -1.64 -12.31
C ASP A 185 -38.41 -2.48 -11.53
N VAL A 186 -38.14 -2.76 -10.25
CA VAL A 186 -39.09 -3.46 -9.35
C VAL A 186 -40.35 -2.62 -9.15
N ASP A 187 -40.23 -1.32 -8.95
CA ASP A 187 -41.37 -0.41 -8.82
C ASP A 187 -42.22 -0.36 -10.10
N THR A 188 -41.56 -0.38 -11.26
CA THR A 188 -42.24 -0.43 -12.55
C THR A 188 -42.97 -1.77 -12.74
N LEU A 189 -42.36 -2.87 -12.32
CA LEU A 189 -43.00 -4.20 -12.31
C LEU A 189 -44.22 -4.22 -11.39
N ASN A 190 -44.12 -3.64 -10.18
CA ASN A 190 -45.25 -3.53 -9.23
C ASN A 190 -46.41 -2.71 -9.85
N ARG A 191 -46.10 -1.57 -10.50
CA ARG A 191 -47.13 -0.76 -11.19
C ARG A 191 -47.80 -1.54 -12.32
N HIS A 192 -47.03 -2.29 -13.10
CA HIS A 192 -47.56 -3.11 -14.18
C HIS A 192 -48.47 -4.22 -13.67
N GLN A 193 -48.10 -4.93 -12.59
CA GLN A 193 -48.94 -5.95 -11.97
C GLN A 193 -50.25 -5.37 -11.46
N LYS A 194 -50.21 -4.24 -10.74
CA LYS A 194 -51.43 -3.55 -10.29
C LYS A 194 -52.39 -3.25 -11.45
N GLN A 195 -51.86 -2.65 -12.52
CA GLN A 195 -52.66 -2.34 -13.71
C GLN A 195 -53.20 -3.60 -14.41
N GLN A 196 -52.43 -4.69 -14.42
CA GLN A 196 -52.86 -5.95 -15.01
C GLN A 196 -54.00 -6.58 -14.22
N VAL A 197 -53.91 -6.59 -12.88
CA VAL A 197 -54.98 -7.10 -12.01
C VAL A 197 -56.26 -6.29 -12.19
N GLU A 198 -56.18 -4.95 -12.13
CA GLU A 198 -57.35 -4.06 -12.33
C GLU A 198 -58.06 -4.31 -13.68
N ARG A 199 -57.30 -4.53 -14.77
CA ARG A 199 -57.88 -4.86 -16.08
C ARG A 199 -58.57 -6.22 -16.08
N THR A 200 -57.97 -7.23 -15.47
CA THR A 200 -58.52 -8.58 -15.40
C THR A 200 -59.79 -8.62 -14.54
N GLU A 201 -59.84 -7.86 -13.45
CA GLU A 201 -61.03 -7.69 -12.60
C GLU A 201 -62.17 -7.00 -13.37
N ALA A 202 -61.87 -5.90 -14.07
CA ALA A 202 -62.86 -5.20 -14.90
C ALA A 202 -63.42 -6.10 -16.02
N GLN A 203 -62.55 -6.88 -16.67
CA GLN A 203 -62.95 -7.83 -17.71
C GLN A 203 -63.87 -8.92 -17.16
N HIS A 204 -63.55 -9.48 -15.99
CA HIS A 204 -64.39 -10.48 -15.34
C HIS A 204 -65.76 -9.93 -14.93
N GLU A 205 -65.84 -8.67 -14.48
CA GLU A 205 -67.13 -8.04 -14.18
C GLU A 205 -68.02 -7.94 -15.44
N VAL A 206 -67.44 -7.61 -16.59
CA VAL A 206 -68.15 -7.58 -17.88
C VAL A 206 -68.58 -8.98 -18.31
N GLU A 207 -67.72 -9.98 -18.13
CA GLU A 207 -68.02 -11.39 -18.45
C GLU A 207 -69.14 -11.96 -17.56
N LEU A 208 -69.12 -11.68 -16.26
CA LEU A 208 -70.21 -12.06 -15.35
C LEU A 208 -71.55 -11.45 -15.77
N LYS A 209 -71.58 -10.15 -16.07
CA LYS A 209 -72.80 -9.45 -16.51
C LYS A 209 -73.34 -10.02 -17.82
N SER A 210 -72.45 -10.22 -18.80
CA SER A 210 -72.84 -10.73 -20.13
C SER A 210 -73.27 -12.20 -20.08
N SER A 211 -72.57 -13.04 -19.32
CA SER A 211 -72.93 -14.46 -19.10
C SER A 211 -74.26 -14.59 -18.37
N SER A 212 -74.46 -13.87 -17.26
CA SER A 212 -75.74 -13.89 -16.52
C SER A 212 -76.92 -13.41 -17.39
N LYS A 213 -76.72 -12.38 -18.22
CA LYS A 213 -77.73 -11.91 -19.18
C LYS A 213 -78.05 -12.98 -20.23
N ARG A 214 -77.04 -13.67 -20.76
CA ARG A 214 -77.21 -14.76 -21.73
C ARG A 214 -77.98 -15.93 -21.12
N ILE A 215 -77.58 -16.41 -19.94
CA ILE A 215 -78.25 -17.51 -19.24
C ILE A 215 -79.73 -17.17 -18.97
N ARG A 216 -80.05 -15.94 -18.56
CA ARG A 216 -81.45 -15.52 -18.37
C ARG A 216 -82.25 -15.54 -19.67
N ALA A 217 -81.69 -15.07 -20.78
CA ALA A 217 -82.34 -15.12 -22.08
C ALA A 217 -82.61 -16.57 -22.53
N ASP A 218 -81.65 -17.47 -22.30
CA ASP A 218 -81.77 -18.90 -22.60
C ASP A 218 -82.81 -19.57 -21.68
N GLN A 219 -82.80 -19.29 -20.37
CA GLN A 219 -83.81 -19.76 -19.41
C GLN A 219 -85.23 -19.37 -19.85
N GLU A 220 -85.45 -18.12 -20.29
CA GLU A 220 -86.76 -17.69 -20.77
C GLU A 220 -87.20 -18.42 -22.05
N LYS A 221 -86.25 -18.73 -22.96
CA LYS A 221 -86.53 -19.47 -24.19
C LYS A 221 -86.87 -20.94 -23.88
N GLU A 222 -86.08 -21.58 -23.02
CA GLU A 222 -86.30 -22.96 -22.59
C GLU A 222 -87.62 -23.10 -21.81
N LEU A 223 -87.93 -22.15 -20.91
CA LEU A 223 -89.18 -22.13 -20.15
C LEU A 223 -90.41 -21.91 -21.04
N ARG A 224 -90.31 -21.06 -22.07
CA ARG A 224 -91.36 -20.93 -23.09
C ARG A 224 -91.58 -22.25 -23.82
N SER A 225 -90.50 -22.87 -24.32
CA SER A 225 -90.57 -24.17 -25.00
C SER A 225 -91.17 -25.27 -24.12
N PHE A 226 -90.79 -25.32 -22.84
CA PHE A 226 -91.30 -26.28 -21.86
C PHE A 226 -92.80 -26.09 -21.63
N ARG A 227 -93.24 -24.85 -21.36
CA ARG A 227 -94.68 -24.56 -21.18
C ARG A 227 -95.50 -24.87 -22.43
N ASP A 228 -94.96 -24.65 -23.62
CA ASP A 228 -95.64 -25.00 -24.85
C ASP A 228 -95.77 -26.52 -25.03
N SER A 229 -94.77 -27.31 -24.62
CA SER A 229 -94.92 -28.78 -24.57
C SER A 229 -96.01 -29.25 -23.60
N LEU A 230 -96.13 -28.65 -22.41
CA LEU A 230 -97.21 -28.98 -21.45
C LEU A 230 -98.60 -28.70 -22.03
N LYS A 231 -98.76 -27.59 -22.78
CA LYS A 231 -100.01 -27.27 -23.49
C LYS A 231 -100.33 -28.29 -24.58
N ILE A 232 -99.32 -28.79 -25.29
CA ILE A 232 -99.51 -29.82 -26.32
C ILE A 232 -99.95 -31.14 -25.68
N GLU A 233 -99.31 -31.57 -24.59
CA GLU A 233 -99.73 -32.75 -23.82
C GLU A 233 -101.19 -32.65 -23.35
N LEU A 234 -101.60 -31.49 -22.82
CA LEU A 234 -102.98 -31.27 -22.40
C LEU A 234 -103.99 -31.35 -23.57
N LYS A 235 -103.60 -30.90 -24.77
CA LYS A 235 -104.43 -31.04 -25.98
C LYS A 235 -104.55 -32.50 -26.41
N LEU A 236 -103.45 -33.25 -26.38
CA LEU A 236 -103.43 -34.68 -26.71
C LEU A 236 -104.30 -35.48 -25.72
N LEU A 237 -104.23 -35.18 -24.42
CA LEU A 237 -105.09 -35.82 -23.41
C LEU A 237 -106.58 -35.60 -23.71
N LYS A 238 -106.96 -34.37 -24.09
CA LYS A 238 -108.37 -34.08 -24.47
C LYS A 238 -108.80 -34.90 -25.67
N GLN A 239 -107.94 -34.98 -26.70
CA GLN A 239 -108.21 -35.78 -27.90
C GLN A 239 -108.34 -37.28 -27.58
N GLU A 240 -107.50 -37.82 -26.69
CA GLU A 240 -107.59 -39.21 -26.23
C GLU A 240 -108.89 -39.50 -25.47
N VAL A 241 -109.35 -38.56 -24.63
CA VAL A 241 -110.59 -38.70 -23.88
C VAL A 241 -111.82 -38.61 -24.79
N ASP A 242 -111.77 -37.81 -25.86
CA ASP A 242 -112.86 -37.70 -26.85
C ASP A 242 -113.12 -39.02 -27.60
N LEU A 243 -112.13 -39.92 -27.67
CA LEU A 243 -112.24 -41.26 -28.27
C LEU A 243 -112.90 -42.30 -27.36
N LEU A 244 -113.14 -42.00 -26.07
CA LEU A 244 -113.76 -42.93 -25.13
C LEU A 244 -115.30 -42.98 -25.25
N PRO A 245 -115.99 -43.99 -24.70
CA PRO A 245 -117.46 -44.03 -24.63
C PRO A 245 -118.05 -42.85 -23.84
N LYS A 246 -119.17 -42.27 -24.32
CA LYS A 246 -119.74 -40.98 -23.82
C LYS A 246 -120.05 -40.97 -22.31
N ASP A 247 -120.42 -42.12 -21.77
CA ASP A 247 -120.78 -42.38 -20.37
C ASP A 247 -119.58 -42.27 -19.42
N VAL A 248 -118.36 -42.56 -19.89
CA VAL A 248 -117.13 -42.52 -19.05
C VAL A 248 -116.27 -41.27 -19.27
N ARG A 249 -116.49 -40.50 -20.35
CA ARG A 249 -115.64 -39.33 -20.70
C ARG A 249 -115.54 -38.29 -19.60
N LYS A 250 -116.64 -37.97 -18.91
CA LYS A 250 -116.68 -36.88 -17.93
C LYS A 250 -115.79 -37.19 -16.72
N GLU A 251 -115.85 -38.42 -16.23
CA GLU A 251 -115.05 -38.87 -15.08
C GLU A 251 -113.60 -39.16 -15.49
N ALA A 252 -113.38 -39.77 -16.66
CA ALA A 252 -112.05 -39.99 -17.22
C ALA A 252 -111.30 -38.67 -17.51
N LEU A 253 -111.99 -37.65 -18.03
CA LEU A 253 -111.40 -36.33 -18.24
C LEU A 253 -111.02 -35.69 -16.91
N ARG A 254 -111.89 -35.78 -15.90
CA ARG A 254 -111.65 -35.15 -14.59
C ARG A 254 -110.44 -35.77 -13.89
N SER A 255 -110.42 -37.10 -13.74
CA SER A 255 -109.34 -37.82 -13.06
C SER A 255 -108.01 -37.75 -13.82
N ARG A 256 -108.01 -37.96 -15.15
CA ARG A 256 -106.77 -37.89 -15.94
C ARG A 256 -106.22 -36.48 -16.05
N LYS A 257 -107.08 -35.46 -16.13
CA LYS A 257 -106.66 -34.05 -16.15
C LYS A 257 -106.04 -33.65 -14.82
N GLU A 258 -106.64 -34.02 -13.70
CA GLU A 258 -106.09 -33.74 -12.37
C GLU A 258 -104.73 -34.42 -12.17
N HIS A 259 -104.60 -35.68 -12.58
CA HIS A 259 -103.32 -36.40 -12.54
C HIS A 259 -102.26 -35.74 -13.43
N LEU A 260 -102.62 -35.38 -14.68
CA LEU A 260 -101.72 -34.68 -15.59
C LEU A 260 -101.32 -33.31 -15.03
N GLU A 261 -102.26 -32.53 -14.48
CA GLU A 261 -101.98 -31.21 -13.88
C GLU A 261 -101.01 -31.32 -12.69
N SER A 262 -101.17 -32.34 -11.84
CA SER A 262 -100.24 -32.61 -10.74
C SER A 262 -98.85 -32.98 -11.24
N ASP A 263 -98.75 -33.90 -12.20
CA ASP A 263 -97.47 -34.33 -12.79
C ASP A 263 -96.78 -33.18 -13.55
N GLN A 264 -97.55 -32.37 -14.28
CA GLN A 264 -97.03 -31.17 -14.95
C GLN A 264 -96.52 -30.13 -13.94
N ALA A 265 -97.19 -29.95 -12.80
CA ALA A 265 -96.73 -29.04 -11.75
C ALA A 265 -95.42 -29.52 -11.09
N GLU A 266 -95.29 -30.83 -10.86
CA GLU A 266 -94.04 -31.42 -10.35
C GLU A 266 -92.90 -31.29 -11.37
N ARG A 267 -93.17 -31.60 -12.65
CA ARG A 267 -92.21 -31.41 -13.74
C ARG A 267 -91.81 -29.95 -13.93
N GLU A 268 -92.74 -29.00 -13.84
CA GLU A 268 -92.43 -27.56 -13.93
C GLU A 268 -91.56 -27.11 -12.75
N LYS A 269 -91.85 -27.58 -11.54
CA LYS A 269 -91.01 -27.31 -10.35
C LYS A 269 -89.59 -27.84 -10.53
N ALA A 270 -89.44 -29.11 -10.93
CA ALA A 270 -88.13 -29.72 -11.16
C ALA A 270 -87.36 -29.03 -12.31
N PHE A 271 -88.06 -28.59 -13.36
CA PHE A 271 -87.48 -27.86 -14.46
C PHE A 271 -86.94 -26.48 -14.04
N LEU A 272 -87.71 -25.73 -13.24
CA LEU A 272 -87.28 -24.44 -12.68
C LEU A 272 -86.05 -24.59 -11.77
N GLU A 273 -86.04 -25.61 -10.91
CA GLU A 273 -84.90 -25.90 -10.04
C GLU A 273 -83.65 -26.25 -10.85
N ARG A 274 -83.80 -27.05 -11.91
CA ARG A 274 -82.71 -27.36 -12.84
C ARG A 274 -82.17 -26.12 -13.55
N LEU A 275 -83.04 -25.23 -14.02
CA LEU A 275 -82.63 -23.96 -14.62
C LEU A 275 -81.84 -23.09 -13.63
N HIS A 276 -82.27 -23.05 -12.36
CA HIS A 276 -81.58 -22.32 -11.30
C HIS A 276 -80.20 -22.91 -10.99
N GLN A 277 -80.12 -24.22 -10.75
CA GLN A 277 -78.85 -24.92 -10.51
C GLN A 277 -77.86 -24.77 -11.67
N ASN A 278 -78.34 -24.82 -12.92
CA ASN A 278 -77.51 -24.59 -14.11
C ASN A 278 -76.95 -23.16 -14.14
N HIS A 279 -77.75 -22.16 -13.79
CA HIS A 279 -77.29 -20.77 -13.69
C HIS A 279 -76.21 -20.62 -12.62
N GLU A 280 -76.49 -21.10 -11.40
CA GLU A 280 -75.56 -21.01 -10.27
C GLU A 280 -74.24 -21.74 -10.56
N SER A 281 -74.30 -22.97 -11.09
CA SER A 281 -73.10 -23.73 -11.43
C SER A 281 -72.26 -23.07 -12.51
N SER A 282 -72.90 -22.49 -13.55
CA SER A 282 -72.19 -21.75 -14.60
C SER A 282 -71.50 -20.48 -14.05
N MET A 283 -72.20 -19.72 -13.20
CA MET A 283 -71.65 -18.50 -12.57
C MET A 283 -70.52 -18.83 -11.57
N LYS A 284 -70.68 -19.92 -10.81
CA LYS A 284 -69.65 -20.43 -9.89
C LYS A 284 -68.40 -20.84 -10.65
N ARG A 285 -68.55 -21.61 -11.73
CA ARG A 285 -67.42 -22.02 -12.60
C ARG A 285 -66.68 -20.83 -13.17
N LEU A 286 -67.40 -19.81 -13.67
CA LEU A 286 -66.79 -18.58 -14.19
C LEU A 286 -65.97 -17.84 -13.11
N SER A 287 -66.51 -17.76 -11.88
CA SER A 287 -65.83 -17.12 -10.74
C SER A 287 -64.62 -17.93 -10.26
N GLU A 288 -64.65 -19.26 -10.36
CA GLU A 288 -63.52 -20.14 -10.04
C GLU A 288 -62.40 -20.03 -11.09
N GLU A 289 -62.76 -19.96 -12.37
CA GLU A 289 -61.82 -19.76 -13.48
C GLU A 289 -61.08 -18.41 -13.34
N HIS A 290 -61.82 -17.33 -13.04
CA HIS A 290 -61.20 -16.03 -12.77
C HIS A 290 -60.27 -16.07 -11.55
N ARG A 291 -60.68 -16.69 -10.43
CA ARG A 291 -59.81 -16.86 -9.26
C ARG A 291 -58.53 -17.61 -9.58
N ALA A 292 -58.62 -18.68 -10.36
CA ALA A 292 -57.46 -19.44 -10.82
C ALA A 292 -56.54 -18.60 -11.72
N HIS A 293 -57.14 -17.79 -12.61
CA HIS A 293 -56.38 -16.89 -13.49
C HIS A 293 -55.64 -15.79 -12.70
N VAL A 294 -56.29 -15.15 -11.74
CA VAL A 294 -55.65 -14.15 -10.86
C VAL A 294 -54.52 -14.79 -10.04
N ALA A 295 -54.73 -15.98 -9.49
CA ALA A 295 -53.68 -16.71 -8.75
C ALA A 295 -52.47 -17.05 -9.65
N LEU A 296 -52.70 -17.38 -10.92
CA LEU A 296 -51.62 -17.61 -11.89
C LEU A 296 -50.84 -16.32 -12.18
N LEU A 297 -51.52 -15.20 -12.39
CA LEU A 297 -50.88 -13.90 -12.61
C LEU A 297 -50.01 -13.48 -11.41
N GLU A 298 -50.53 -13.66 -10.19
CA GLU A 298 -49.79 -13.33 -8.96
C GLU A 298 -48.52 -14.18 -8.83
N ARG A 299 -48.63 -15.49 -9.09
CA ARG A 299 -47.47 -16.39 -9.07
C ARG A 299 -46.41 -15.99 -10.11
N GLN A 300 -46.82 -15.64 -11.32
CA GLN A 300 -45.91 -15.20 -12.38
C GLN A 300 -45.22 -13.87 -12.02
N PHE A 301 -45.96 -12.94 -11.42
CA PHE A 301 -45.42 -11.67 -10.96
C PHE A 301 -44.38 -11.87 -9.84
N LEU A 302 -44.71 -12.65 -8.80
CA LEU A 302 -43.79 -12.95 -7.70
C LEU A 302 -42.51 -13.60 -8.23
N GLN A 303 -42.63 -14.57 -9.13
CA GLN A 303 -41.47 -15.22 -9.74
C GLN A 303 -40.57 -14.22 -10.48
N LYS A 304 -41.15 -13.32 -11.29
CA LYS A 304 -40.41 -12.26 -12.00
C LYS A 304 -39.76 -11.28 -11.02
N LYS A 305 -40.47 -10.86 -9.98
CA LYS A 305 -39.96 -9.96 -8.93
C LYS A 305 -38.77 -10.58 -8.19
N HIS A 306 -38.89 -11.84 -7.77
CA HIS A 306 -37.79 -12.56 -7.11
C HIS A 306 -36.60 -12.80 -8.04
N GLN A 307 -36.82 -13.01 -9.34
CA GLN A 307 -35.73 -13.09 -10.32
C GLN A 307 -34.97 -11.77 -10.41
N MET A 308 -35.68 -10.63 -10.48
CA MET A 308 -35.06 -9.30 -10.50
C MET A 308 -34.27 -9.00 -9.23
N LEU A 309 -34.82 -9.34 -8.05
CA LEU A 309 -34.11 -9.15 -6.78
C LEU A 309 -32.87 -10.05 -6.67
N ARG A 310 -32.92 -11.29 -7.15
CA ARG A 310 -31.73 -12.15 -7.23
C ARG A 310 -30.69 -11.61 -8.20
N ALA A 311 -31.12 -11.06 -9.35
CA ALA A 311 -30.22 -10.43 -10.31
C ALA A 311 -29.53 -9.18 -9.73
N ARG A 312 -30.26 -8.35 -8.96
CA ARG A 312 -29.72 -7.21 -8.21
C ARG A 312 -28.63 -7.66 -7.23
N GLU A 313 -28.90 -8.67 -6.41
CA GLU A 313 -27.92 -9.19 -5.45
C GLU A 313 -26.69 -9.79 -6.15
N ALA A 314 -26.88 -10.53 -7.25
CA ALA A 314 -25.77 -11.05 -8.05
C ALA A 314 -24.89 -9.92 -8.61
N ALA A 315 -25.50 -8.88 -9.18
CA ALA A 315 -24.79 -7.72 -9.70
C ALA A 315 -24.04 -6.95 -8.61
N LEU A 316 -24.59 -6.86 -7.38
CA LEU A 316 -23.92 -6.28 -6.23
C LEU A 316 -22.67 -7.08 -5.84
N TRP A 317 -22.73 -8.41 -5.84
CA TRP A 317 -21.57 -9.24 -5.54
C TRP A 317 -20.48 -9.12 -6.59
N GLU A 318 -20.83 -9.06 -7.88
CA GLU A 318 -19.87 -8.81 -8.96
C GLU A 318 -19.22 -7.44 -8.84
N LEU A 319 -19.99 -6.43 -8.43
CA LEU A 319 -19.47 -5.08 -8.16
C LEU A 319 -18.52 -5.06 -6.95
N GLU A 320 -18.86 -5.75 -5.86
CA GLU A 320 -17.99 -5.93 -4.69
C GLU A 320 -16.65 -6.63 -5.07
N GLU A 321 -16.70 -7.72 -5.84
CA GLU A 321 -15.51 -8.46 -6.29
C GLU A 321 -14.59 -7.61 -7.16
N ARG A 322 -15.18 -6.90 -8.13
CA ARG A 322 -14.43 -5.98 -9.00
C ARG A 322 -13.77 -4.88 -8.20
N HIS A 323 -14.49 -4.27 -7.25
CA HIS A 323 -13.94 -3.23 -6.39
C HIS A 323 -12.79 -3.74 -5.53
N LEU A 324 -12.92 -4.95 -4.96
CA LEU A 324 -11.86 -5.58 -4.18
C LEU A 324 -10.59 -5.76 -5.02
N HIS A 325 -10.73 -6.22 -6.27
CA HIS A 325 -9.61 -6.36 -7.20
C HIS A 325 -8.99 -4.99 -7.57
N GLU A 326 -9.82 -4.00 -7.92
CA GLU A 326 -9.34 -2.66 -8.25
C GLU A 326 -8.59 -2.01 -7.08
N ARG A 327 -9.06 -2.20 -5.84
CA ARG A 327 -8.41 -1.67 -4.63
C ARG A 327 -7.04 -2.31 -4.42
N HIS A 328 -6.93 -3.62 -4.61
CA HIS A 328 -5.64 -4.31 -4.60
C HIS A 328 -4.70 -3.77 -5.69
N GLN A 329 -5.18 -3.59 -6.93
CA GLN A 329 -4.37 -3.05 -8.01
C GLN A 329 -3.88 -1.63 -7.73
N LEU A 330 -4.72 -0.80 -7.09
CA LEU A 330 -4.30 0.54 -6.66
C LEU A 330 -3.22 0.47 -5.59
N ALA A 331 -3.41 -0.33 -4.53
CA ALA A 331 -2.41 -0.52 -3.47
C ALA A 331 -1.08 -1.04 -4.01
N LYS A 332 -1.12 -2.02 -4.93
CA LYS A 332 0.06 -2.58 -5.60
C LYS A 332 0.80 -1.53 -6.44
N ARG A 333 0.08 -0.66 -7.17
CA ARG A 333 0.67 0.46 -7.91
C ARG A 333 1.31 1.48 -6.97
N GLN A 334 0.63 1.86 -5.89
CA GLN A 334 1.16 2.80 -4.89
C GLN A 334 2.44 2.25 -4.24
N LEU A 335 2.48 0.97 -3.91
CA LEU A 335 3.66 0.31 -3.37
C LEU A 335 4.83 0.36 -4.35
N LYS A 336 4.59 0.09 -5.65
CA LYS A 336 5.61 0.23 -6.69
C LYS A 336 6.12 1.66 -6.84
N ASP A 337 5.25 2.65 -6.78
CA ASP A 337 5.64 4.06 -6.87
C ASP A 337 6.53 4.48 -5.68
N ILE A 338 6.23 3.97 -4.47
CA ILE A 338 7.07 4.19 -3.28
C ILE A 338 8.46 3.60 -3.48
N PHE A 339 8.56 2.34 -3.92
CA PHE A 339 9.84 1.69 -4.16
C PHE A 339 10.61 2.33 -5.32
N PHE A 340 9.92 2.77 -6.37
CA PHE A 340 10.52 3.52 -7.47
C PHE A 340 11.18 4.81 -6.96
N LEU A 341 10.47 5.57 -6.13
CA LEU A 341 11.00 6.78 -5.52
C LEU A 341 12.18 6.46 -4.56
N GLN A 342 12.08 5.41 -3.74
CA GLN A 342 13.17 4.96 -2.87
C GLN A 342 14.43 4.60 -3.66
N ARG A 343 14.29 3.83 -4.76
CA ARG A 343 15.42 3.48 -5.64
C ARG A 343 16.05 4.73 -6.25
N HIS A 344 15.23 5.65 -6.77
CA HIS A 344 15.71 6.90 -7.34
C HIS A 344 16.48 7.75 -6.30
N GLN A 345 15.93 7.90 -5.09
CA GLN A 345 16.55 8.65 -4.00
C GLN A 345 17.84 7.99 -3.47
N MET A 346 17.91 6.67 -3.44
CA MET A 346 19.13 5.95 -3.12
C MET A 346 20.22 6.22 -4.17
N LEU A 347 19.89 6.17 -5.46
CA LEU A 347 20.86 6.47 -6.53
C LEU A 347 21.40 7.91 -6.43
N LEU A 348 20.53 8.90 -6.18
CA LEU A 348 20.95 10.29 -5.99
C LEU A 348 21.87 10.45 -4.76
N ARG A 349 21.58 9.75 -3.65
CA ARG A 349 22.45 9.72 -2.47
C ARG A 349 23.81 9.09 -2.78
N HIS A 350 23.82 7.97 -3.49
CA HIS A 350 25.04 7.27 -3.89
C HIS A 350 25.91 8.13 -4.82
N GLU A 351 25.29 8.86 -5.76
CA GLU A 351 25.99 9.79 -6.64
C GLU A 351 26.65 10.93 -5.85
N LYS A 352 25.93 11.51 -4.88
CA LYS A 352 26.47 12.56 -4.01
C LYS A 352 27.60 12.06 -3.10
N GLU A 353 27.49 10.85 -2.57
CA GLU A 353 28.54 10.21 -1.76
C GLU A 353 29.81 9.96 -2.59
N LEU A 354 29.66 9.43 -3.82
CA LEU A 354 30.77 9.25 -4.75
C LEU A 354 31.43 10.59 -5.12
N GLU A 355 30.63 11.64 -5.34
CA GLU A 355 31.15 12.97 -5.61
C GLU A 355 31.98 13.52 -4.44
N GLN A 356 31.51 13.36 -3.20
CA GLN A 356 32.25 13.76 -1.99
C GLN A 356 33.58 13.00 -1.86
N VAL A 357 33.57 11.68 -2.06
CA VAL A 357 34.79 10.86 -2.02
C VAL A 357 35.78 11.27 -3.11
N ARG A 358 35.32 11.54 -4.33
CA ARG A 358 36.19 12.04 -5.41
C ARG A 358 36.83 13.37 -5.07
N ARG A 359 36.05 14.34 -4.56
CA ARG A 359 36.57 15.66 -4.12
C ARG A 359 37.62 15.48 -3.01
N GLN A 360 37.35 14.64 -2.02
CA GLN A 360 38.27 14.38 -0.91
C GLN A 360 39.56 13.70 -1.39
N ASN A 361 39.46 12.71 -2.27
CA ASN A 361 40.62 12.01 -2.82
C ASN A 361 41.50 12.93 -3.67
N CYS A 362 40.89 13.75 -4.53
CA CYS A 362 41.59 14.76 -5.33
C CYS A 362 42.36 15.74 -4.42
N HIS A 363 41.71 16.25 -3.37
CA HIS A 363 42.36 17.15 -2.41
C HIS A 363 43.56 16.49 -1.70
N ARG A 364 43.45 15.21 -1.29
CA ARG A 364 44.57 14.47 -0.68
C ARG A 364 45.75 14.29 -1.64
N GLU A 365 45.46 14.00 -2.91
CA GLU A 365 46.48 13.84 -3.95
C GLU A 365 47.19 15.16 -4.24
N GLU A 366 46.45 16.26 -4.40
CA GLU A 366 46.99 17.60 -4.57
C GLU A 366 47.88 18.03 -3.40
N GLU A 367 47.46 17.78 -2.16
CA GLU A 367 48.26 18.10 -0.97
C GLU A 367 49.55 17.29 -0.89
N LEU A 368 49.52 16.01 -1.28
CA LEU A 368 50.74 15.20 -1.37
C LEU A 368 51.68 15.74 -2.44
N ILE A 369 51.17 16.08 -3.63
CA ILE A 369 51.95 16.66 -4.73
C ILE A 369 52.58 18.00 -4.32
N LYS A 370 51.81 18.87 -3.64
CA LYS A 370 52.33 20.15 -3.12
C LYS A 370 53.50 19.93 -2.14
N ARG A 371 53.36 18.99 -1.19
CA ARG A 371 54.44 18.63 -0.26
C ARG A 371 55.67 18.11 -0.99
N GLN A 372 55.49 17.20 -1.94
CA GLN A 372 56.57 16.67 -2.77
C GLN A 372 57.25 17.78 -3.58
N ALA A 373 56.51 18.76 -4.11
CA ALA A 373 57.06 19.89 -4.85
C ALA A 373 57.92 20.81 -3.96
N ILE A 374 57.50 21.07 -2.72
CA ILE A 374 58.28 21.82 -1.73
C ILE A 374 59.59 21.07 -1.40
N GLU A 375 59.51 19.77 -1.13
CA GLU A 375 60.67 18.93 -0.88
C GLU A 375 61.64 18.94 -2.07
N ARG A 376 61.15 18.72 -3.29
CA ARG A 376 61.96 18.77 -4.52
C ARG A 376 62.68 20.10 -4.70
N ARG A 377 62.04 21.21 -4.34
CA ARG A 377 62.65 22.56 -4.39
C ARG A 377 63.71 22.78 -3.32
N ALA A 378 63.51 22.23 -2.12
CA ALA A 378 64.45 22.35 -0.99
C ALA A 378 65.67 21.42 -1.12
N MET A 379 65.50 20.25 -1.74
CA MET A 379 66.51 19.19 -1.84
C MET A 379 67.87 19.64 -2.43
N PRO A 380 67.93 20.36 -3.58
CA PRO A 380 69.21 20.82 -4.12
C PRO A 380 69.98 21.78 -3.19
N LYS A 381 69.28 22.55 -2.36
CA LYS A 381 69.92 23.42 -1.36
C LYS A 381 70.52 22.58 -0.23
N ARG A 382 69.77 21.61 0.30
CA ARG A 382 70.23 20.67 1.33
C ARG A 382 71.46 19.89 0.87
N ILE A 383 71.42 19.37 -0.36
CA ILE A 383 72.52 18.61 -0.96
C ILE A 383 73.77 19.48 -1.12
N ARG A 384 73.65 20.73 -1.60
CA ARG A 384 74.81 21.63 -1.72
C ARG A 384 75.47 21.92 -0.36
N GLN A 385 74.67 22.06 0.70
CA GLN A 385 75.19 22.25 2.06
C GLN A 385 75.92 20.99 2.55
N GLU A 386 75.35 19.80 2.31
CA GLU A 386 75.96 18.53 2.68
C GLU A 386 77.26 18.25 1.91
N MET A 387 77.28 18.49 0.60
CA MET A 387 78.48 18.35 -0.24
C MET A 387 79.63 19.22 0.28
N LYS A 388 79.34 20.48 0.62
CA LYS A 388 80.35 21.39 1.21
C LYS A 388 80.90 20.87 2.53
N ALA A 389 80.03 20.37 3.41
CA ALA A 389 80.46 19.80 4.69
C ALA A 389 81.35 18.56 4.50
N ARG A 390 80.99 17.66 3.57
CA ARG A 390 81.75 16.45 3.27
C ARG A 390 83.09 16.75 2.58
N GLU A 391 83.12 17.70 1.67
CA GLU A 391 84.38 18.17 1.05
C GLU A 391 85.33 18.77 2.10
N LEU A 392 84.80 19.53 3.06
CA LEU A 392 85.59 20.08 4.17
C LEU A 392 86.16 18.98 5.06
N MET A 393 85.33 17.98 5.44
CA MET A 393 85.81 16.81 6.20
C MET A 393 86.85 15.99 5.42
N PHE A 394 86.68 15.82 4.10
CA PHE A 394 87.65 15.10 3.27
C PHE A 394 88.98 15.85 3.18
N ARG A 395 88.95 17.18 2.98
CA ARG A 395 90.16 18.02 3.04
C ARG A 395 90.88 17.93 4.37
N GLU A 396 90.14 17.93 5.49
CA GLU A 396 90.73 17.73 6.82
C GLU A 396 91.35 16.34 6.96
N SER A 397 90.67 15.29 6.47
CA SER A 397 91.20 13.93 6.50
C SER A 397 92.47 13.75 5.66
N LEU A 398 92.57 14.45 4.51
CA LEU A 398 93.79 14.47 3.70
C LEU A 398 94.93 15.16 4.45
N ARG A 399 94.67 16.29 5.11
CA ARG A 399 95.66 17.02 5.92
C ARG A 399 96.22 16.15 7.06
N ILE A 400 95.37 15.37 7.71
CA ILE A 400 95.77 14.44 8.78
C ILE A 400 96.59 13.27 8.19
N SER A 401 96.18 12.72 7.05
CA SER A 401 96.85 11.58 6.40
C SER A 401 98.22 11.90 5.83
N THR A 402 98.45 13.12 5.32
CA THR A 402 99.74 13.54 4.72
C THR A 402 100.77 13.96 5.77
N THR A 403 100.41 13.96 7.05
CA THR A 403 101.34 14.26 8.16
C THR A 403 102.47 13.21 8.28
N ASN A 404 102.36 12.04 7.65
CA ASN A 404 103.35 10.94 7.78
C ASN A 404 104.02 10.44 6.48
N LEU A 405 103.78 11.03 5.29
CA LEU A 405 104.52 10.70 4.04
C LEU A 405 104.51 11.89 3.05
N PRO A 406 105.61 12.16 2.32
CA PRO A 406 105.63 13.17 1.26
C PRO A 406 104.95 12.63 0.00
N GLU A 407 103.64 12.85 -0.14
CA GLU A 407 102.91 12.56 -1.38
C GLU A 407 103.12 13.67 -2.41
N SER A 408 103.14 13.30 -3.70
CA SER A 408 103.20 14.28 -4.79
C SER A 408 101.90 15.10 -4.81
N HIS A 409 101.99 16.41 -5.00
CA HIS A 409 100.82 17.29 -5.20
C HIS A 409 99.86 16.81 -6.30
N GLN A 410 100.36 15.98 -7.22
CA GLN A 410 99.57 15.35 -8.28
C GLN A 410 98.62 14.26 -7.74
N ASP A 411 99.04 13.51 -6.72
CA ASP A 411 98.27 12.41 -6.10
C ASP A 411 97.14 12.96 -5.21
N GLU A 412 97.39 14.05 -4.47
CA GLU A 412 96.37 14.76 -3.70
C GLU A 412 95.25 15.29 -4.61
N LYS A 413 95.61 15.86 -5.76
CA LYS A 413 94.68 16.39 -6.76
C LYS A 413 93.86 15.26 -7.39
N GLU A 414 94.45 14.10 -7.61
CA GLU A 414 93.75 12.92 -8.13
C GLU A 414 92.78 12.32 -7.10
N ARG A 415 93.18 12.24 -5.83
CA ARG A 415 92.31 11.80 -4.72
C ARG A 415 91.11 12.71 -4.52
N LEU A 416 91.30 14.02 -4.60
CA LEU A 416 90.20 14.99 -4.55
C LEU A 416 89.24 14.86 -5.74
N ARG A 417 89.77 14.63 -6.96
CA ARG A 417 88.93 14.35 -8.15
C ARG A 417 88.11 13.07 -7.98
N LYS A 418 88.73 11.99 -7.48
CA LYS A 418 88.03 10.72 -7.20
C LYS A 418 86.92 10.91 -6.16
N PHE A 419 87.18 11.65 -5.07
CA PHE A 419 86.18 11.98 -4.06
C PHE A 419 85.00 12.78 -4.65
N GLN A 420 85.28 13.81 -5.45
CA GLN A 420 84.23 14.60 -6.11
C GLN A 420 83.39 13.78 -7.10
N MET A 421 83.99 12.84 -7.83
CA MET A 421 83.27 11.89 -8.70
C MET A 421 82.39 10.93 -7.88
N CYS A 422 82.90 10.38 -6.77
CA CYS A 422 82.12 9.54 -5.85
C CYS A 422 80.95 10.30 -5.22
N GLU A 423 81.16 11.54 -4.75
CA GLU A 423 80.09 12.37 -4.18
C GLU A 423 79.05 12.79 -5.23
N ARG A 424 79.46 13.04 -6.48
CA ARG A 424 78.51 13.28 -7.59
C ARG A 424 77.61 12.06 -7.83
N ARG A 425 78.20 10.86 -7.87
CA ARG A 425 77.44 9.60 -8.03
C ARG A 425 76.50 9.36 -6.85
N ARG A 426 76.95 9.65 -5.63
CA ARG A 426 76.12 9.57 -4.41
C ARG A 426 74.94 10.54 -4.45
N TYR A 427 75.17 11.78 -4.90
CA TYR A 427 74.12 12.77 -5.09
C TYR A 427 73.05 12.30 -6.08
N GLU A 428 73.47 11.79 -7.24
CA GLU A 428 72.55 11.28 -8.25
C GLU A 428 71.72 10.10 -7.72
N ALA A 429 72.35 9.22 -6.94
CA ALA A 429 71.66 8.13 -6.26
C ALA A 429 70.65 8.62 -5.21
N GLU A 430 71.01 9.62 -4.40
CA GLU A 430 70.13 10.21 -3.38
C GLU A 430 68.92 10.93 -4.01
N ARG A 431 69.15 11.68 -5.10
CA ARG A 431 68.08 12.31 -5.88
C ARG A 431 67.13 11.25 -6.45
N LYS A 432 67.67 10.21 -7.09
CA LYS A 432 66.87 9.10 -7.63
C LYS A 432 66.07 8.39 -6.54
N ARG A 433 66.66 8.17 -5.35
CA ARG A 433 65.97 7.58 -4.20
C ARG A 433 64.82 8.45 -3.71
N ALA A 434 65.00 9.78 -3.65
CA ALA A 434 63.94 10.72 -3.28
C ALA A 434 62.80 10.73 -4.31
N ASP A 435 63.12 10.78 -5.60
CA ASP A 435 62.10 10.74 -6.67
C ASP A 435 61.33 9.41 -6.65
N GLN A 436 62.03 8.28 -6.43
CA GLN A 436 61.41 6.97 -6.34
C GLN A 436 60.52 6.84 -5.08
N LYS A 437 60.92 7.45 -3.96
CA LYS A 437 60.08 7.55 -2.76
C LYS A 437 58.80 8.35 -3.05
N HIS A 438 58.91 9.50 -3.70
CA HIS A 438 57.76 10.33 -4.08
C HIS A 438 56.80 9.57 -5.01
N LYS A 439 57.34 8.86 -6.01
CA LYS A 439 56.55 8.01 -6.93
C LYS A 439 55.80 6.92 -6.18
N LYS A 440 56.49 6.18 -5.30
CA LYS A 440 55.90 5.11 -4.49
C LYS A 440 54.79 5.62 -3.56
N GLN A 441 54.98 6.77 -2.93
CA GLN A 441 53.95 7.40 -2.08
C GLN A 441 52.71 7.79 -2.86
N LEU A 442 52.87 8.29 -4.10
CA LEU A 442 51.75 8.62 -4.95
C LEU A 442 51.00 7.35 -5.41
N GLU A 443 51.73 6.32 -5.83
CA GLU A 443 51.15 5.02 -6.20
C GLU A 443 50.40 4.37 -5.01
N GLU A 444 50.97 4.42 -3.80
CA GLU A 444 50.31 3.93 -2.58
C GLU A 444 49.03 4.72 -2.25
N LEU A 445 49.06 6.05 -2.40
CA LEU A 445 47.87 6.89 -2.20
C LEU A 445 46.79 6.58 -3.23
N GLN A 446 47.16 6.44 -4.51
CA GLN A 446 46.24 6.08 -5.59
C GLN A 446 45.63 4.69 -5.40
N ALA A 447 46.43 3.70 -4.98
CA ALA A 447 45.92 2.37 -4.66
C ALA A 447 44.94 2.41 -3.48
N ALA A 448 45.22 3.20 -2.43
CA ALA A 448 44.33 3.37 -1.30
C ALA A 448 43.01 4.09 -1.68
N THR A 449 43.05 5.10 -2.54
CA THR A 449 41.85 5.80 -3.00
C THR A 449 40.99 4.91 -3.91
N GLU A 450 41.60 4.10 -4.76
CA GLU A 450 40.91 3.11 -5.59
C GLU A 450 40.27 2.01 -4.73
N ALA A 451 40.98 1.48 -3.73
CA ALA A 451 40.45 0.49 -2.80
C ALA A 451 39.23 1.03 -2.04
N HIS A 452 39.31 2.26 -1.53
CA HIS A 452 38.20 2.93 -0.86
C HIS A 452 37.00 3.17 -1.80
N ALA A 453 37.25 3.51 -3.07
CA ALA A 453 36.18 3.67 -4.06
C ALA A 453 35.46 2.34 -4.35
N LYS A 454 36.21 1.23 -4.45
CA LYS A 454 35.65 -0.12 -4.66
C LYS A 454 34.83 -0.59 -3.46
N GLU A 455 35.31 -0.37 -2.24
CA GLU A 455 34.58 -0.70 -1.01
C GLU A 455 33.26 0.08 -0.93
N LEU A 456 33.29 1.38 -1.25
CA LEU A 456 32.07 2.19 -1.31
C LEU A 456 31.09 1.66 -2.37
N GLU A 457 31.56 1.32 -3.56
CA GLU A 457 30.73 0.74 -4.61
C GLU A 457 30.11 -0.61 -4.18
N GLN A 458 30.86 -1.45 -3.49
CA GLN A 458 30.35 -2.70 -2.92
C GLN A 458 29.21 -2.43 -1.93
N MET A 459 29.42 -1.52 -0.97
CA MET A 459 28.38 -1.14 0.00
C MET A 459 27.12 -0.57 -0.69
N GLN A 460 27.29 0.17 -1.78
CA GLN A 460 26.17 0.67 -2.57
C GLN A 460 25.43 -0.44 -3.32
N ASN A 461 26.14 -1.45 -3.83
CA ASN A 461 25.54 -2.62 -4.46
C ASN A 461 24.75 -3.48 -3.47
N GLU A 462 25.27 -3.67 -2.26
CA GLU A 462 24.57 -4.35 -1.17
C GLU A 462 23.29 -3.60 -0.78
N LYS A 463 23.33 -2.27 -0.64
CA LYS A 463 22.13 -1.44 -0.42
C LYS A 463 21.09 -1.59 -1.53
N ARG A 464 21.52 -1.60 -2.80
CA ARG A 464 20.62 -1.82 -3.96
C ARG A 464 19.95 -3.19 -3.88
N LYS A 465 20.72 -4.23 -3.58
CA LYS A 465 20.23 -5.61 -3.45
C LYS A 465 19.21 -5.73 -2.32
N MET A 466 19.53 -5.21 -1.13
CA MET A 466 18.62 -5.21 0.01
C MET A 466 17.30 -4.48 -0.29
N LEU A 467 17.35 -3.35 -1.01
CA LEU A 467 16.14 -2.62 -1.40
C LEU A 467 15.28 -3.41 -2.39
N MET A 468 15.89 -4.08 -3.38
CA MET A 468 15.18 -4.94 -4.33
C MET A 468 14.55 -6.17 -3.67
N GLU A 469 15.25 -6.80 -2.73
CA GLU A 469 14.74 -7.91 -1.94
C GLU A 469 13.56 -7.46 -1.07
N HIS A 470 13.66 -6.29 -0.43
CA HIS A 470 12.59 -5.70 0.34
C HIS A 470 11.35 -5.40 -0.51
N GLU A 471 11.54 -4.82 -1.71
CA GLU A 471 10.46 -4.59 -2.68
C GLU A 471 9.75 -5.88 -3.06
N THR A 472 10.52 -6.91 -3.40
CA THR A 472 9.99 -8.22 -3.79
C THR A 472 9.17 -8.85 -2.66
N LEU A 473 9.69 -8.80 -1.43
CA LEU A 473 9.02 -9.32 -0.25
C LEU A 473 7.73 -8.56 0.06
N LYS A 474 7.75 -7.22 -0.03
CA LYS A 474 6.56 -6.39 0.20
C LYS A 474 5.50 -6.60 -0.88
N LEU A 475 5.87 -6.72 -2.15
CA LEU A 475 4.93 -7.03 -3.23
C LEU A 475 4.30 -8.42 -3.05
N LYS A 476 5.10 -9.39 -2.61
CA LYS A 476 4.59 -10.73 -2.29
C LYS A 476 3.61 -10.70 -1.11
N ALA A 477 3.95 -10.02 -0.03
CA ALA A 477 3.07 -9.87 1.13
C ALA A 477 1.74 -9.19 0.76
N GLN A 478 1.78 -8.16 -0.11
CA GLN A 478 0.58 -7.49 -0.61
C GLN A 478 -0.31 -8.41 -1.45
N GLU A 479 0.28 -9.34 -2.21
CA GLU A 479 -0.44 -10.36 -2.97
C GLU A 479 -1.06 -11.39 -2.02
N GLU A 480 -0.32 -11.88 -1.04
CA GLU A 480 -0.80 -12.83 -0.03
C GLU A 480 -1.97 -12.25 0.80
N GLU A 481 -1.90 -10.96 1.17
CA GLU A 481 -2.98 -10.24 1.83
C GLU A 481 -4.25 -10.17 0.95
N TYR A 482 -4.09 -9.86 -0.34
CA TYR A 482 -5.22 -9.85 -1.28
C TYR A 482 -5.85 -11.24 -1.46
N GLN A 483 -5.03 -12.30 -1.57
CA GLN A 483 -5.55 -13.65 -1.67
C GLN A 483 -6.31 -14.08 -0.41
N LYS A 484 -5.82 -13.68 0.77
CA LYS A 484 -6.52 -13.89 2.04
C LYS A 484 -7.86 -13.15 2.04
N GLU A 485 -7.86 -11.87 1.68
CA GLU A 485 -9.08 -11.07 1.68
C GLU A 485 -10.11 -11.58 0.66
N LEU A 486 -9.67 -11.99 -0.52
CA LEU A 486 -10.54 -12.60 -1.53
C LEU A 486 -11.15 -13.91 -1.03
N LYS A 487 -10.38 -14.73 -0.31
CA LYS A 487 -10.86 -15.96 0.31
C LYS A 487 -11.91 -15.66 1.39
N ASP A 488 -11.64 -14.69 2.25
CA ASP A 488 -12.55 -14.29 3.33
C ASP A 488 -13.86 -13.70 2.77
N TRP A 489 -13.77 -12.85 1.73
CA TRP A 489 -14.93 -12.35 1.02
C TRP A 489 -15.76 -13.48 0.39
N LYS A 490 -15.12 -14.45 -0.29
CA LYS A 490 -15.81 -15.63 -0.85
C LYS A 490 -16.49 -16.48 0.24
N ASN A 491 -15.85 -16.63 1.39
CA ASN A 491 -16.42 -17.36 2.52
C ASN A 491 -17.65 -16.63 3.10
N ASN A 492 -17.59 -15.31 3.23
CA ASN A 492 -18.71 -14.49 3.70
C ASN A 492 -19.86 -14.40 2.67
N LEU A 493 -19.53 -14.53 1.38
CA LEU A 493 -20.51 -14.52 0.30
C LEU A 493 -21.40 -15.78 0.29
N LYS A 494 -20.87 -16.94 0.67
CA LYS A 494 -21.61 -18.21 0.68
C LYS A 494 -22.87 -18.16 1.57
N PRO A 495 -22.81 -17.77 2.86
CA PRO A 495 -24.00 -17.59 3.69
C PRO A 495 -24.96 -16.53 3.14
N ARG A 496 -24.44 -15.41 2.64
CA ARG A 496 -25.27 -14.34 2.04
C ARG A 496 -26.10 -14.90 0.89
N LYS A 497 -25.45 -15.60 -0.06
CA LYS A 497 -26.11 -16.32 -1.16
C LYS A 497 -27.22 -17.22 -0.67
N GLN A 498 -26.94 -18.08 0.31
CA GLN A 498 -27.93 -19.00 0.87
C GLN A 498 -29.14 -18.29 1.47
N VAL A 499 -28.93 -17.22 2.25
CA VAL A 499 -30.02 -16.41 2.81
C VAL A 499 -30.84 -15.75 1.70
N THR A 500 -30.19 -15.22 0.66
CA THR A 500 -30.86 -14.64 -0.51
C THR A 500 -31.76 -15.68 -1.21
N TYR A 501 -31.22 -16.88 -1.47
CA TYR A 501 -32.01 -17.97 -2.08
C TYR A 501 -33.14 -18.45 -1.16
N PHE A 502 -32.91 -18.51 0.15
CA PHE A 502 -33.91 -18.94 1.12
C PHE A 502 -35.06 -17.93 1.25
N ASN A 503 -34.74 -16.63 1.38
CA ASN A 503 -35.73 -15.56 1.49
C ASN A 503 -36.61 -15.48 0.24
N PHE A 504 -36.04 -15.64 -0.95
CA PHE A 504 -36.82 -15.64 -2.20
C PHE A 504 -37.48 -16.98 -2.50
N GLY A 505 -36.96 -18.10 -1.98
CA GLY A 505 -37.53 -19.44 -2.15
C GLY A 505 -38.79 -19.70 -1.31
N TYR A 506 -38.84 -19.17 -0.08
CA TYR A 506 -40.03 -19.27 0.79
C TYR A 506 -41.24 -18.52 0.21
N LEU A 507 -41.00 -17.38 -0.44
CA LEU A 507 -42.03 -16.54 -1.04
C LEU A 507 -42.58 -17.09 -2.36
N ASP A 508 -41.86 -18.00 -3.03
CA ASP A 508 -42.31 -18.75 -4.22
C ASP A 508 -43.13 -20.02 -3.86
N GLY A 509 -43.42 -20.26 -2.57
CA GLY A 509 -44.15 -21.44 -2.10
C GLY A 509 -43.36 -22.76 -2.23
N ARG A 510 -42.04 -22.71 -2.45
CA ARG A 510 -41.18 -23.90 -2.48
C ARG A 510 -40.55 -24.12 -1.10
N HIS A 511 -40.88 -25.26 -0.50
CA HIS A 511 -40.33 -25.71 0.78
C HIS A 511 -38.78 -25.80 0.72
N PRO A 512 -38.04 -25.31 1.74
CA PRO A 512 -36.58 -25.16 1.72
C PRO A 512 -35.77 -26.46 1.61
N TYR A 513 -36.42 -27.62 1.61
CA TYR A 513 -35.77 -28.94 1.51
C TYR A 513 -35.58 -29.44 0.07
N SER A 514 -36.08 -28.72 -0.95
CA SER A 514 -35.94 -29.14 -2.36
C SER A 514 -34.54 -28.92 -2.96
N TYR A 515 -33.65 -28.19 -2.30
CA TYR A 515 -32.35 -27.83 -2.86
C TYR A 515 -31.16 -28.70 -2.40
N LYS A 516 -31.36 -29.66 -1.48
CA LYS A 516 -30.30 -30.59 -1.05
C LYS A 516 -29.92 -31.65 -2.11
N LYS A 517 -30.52 -31.65 -3.30
CA LYS A 517 -30.28 -32.65 -4.36
C LYS A 517 -29.67 -32.11 -5.66
N ALA A 518 -29.28 -30.83 -5.71
CA ALA A 518 -28.71 -30.22 -6.92
C ALA A 518 -27.24 -29.78 -6.75
N GLU A 519 -26.54 -30.33 -5.77
CA GLU A 519 -25.08 -30.26 -5.64
C GLU A 519 -24.53 -31.68 -5.38
N THR A 520 -24.56 -32.50 -6.43
CA THR A 520 -23.65 -33.63 -6.66
C THR A 520 -23.21 -33.58 -8.10
#